data_AF-A0A950U9T9-F1
#
_entry.id   AF-A0A950U9T9-F1
#
_cell.length_a   1.000
_cell.length_b   1.000
_cell.length_c   1.000
_cell.angle_alpha   90.00
_cell.angle_beta   90.00
_cell.angle_gamma   90.00
#
_symmetry.space_group_name_H-M   'P 1'
#
loop_
_entity.id
_entity.type
_entity.pdbx_description
1 polymer ?
#
loop_
_entity_poly.entity_id
_entity_poly.type
_entity_poly.pdbx_seq_one_letter_code
_entity_poly.pdbx_strand_id
1 'polypeptide(L)'
;WNEVFSFSEDEFSLPRGTIKATVLIETLPAAFRMDEILYELREHSAGLNAGRWDYIFSAIKCFPNRREMVLPDRGAVTMTVPFMRAYTELLAATCHRRGAHAMGGMAALIPSRKDDEANHKALDGVREDKEREVGQGYDGTWVAHPDLVPVAREVFERGLHGEPNQLSRVRADVDVSAQDLLDLSSTPGQITDAGLRTNVNVGFQYVSFWLTGRGAAAINALMEDAATAEISRSQIWQWVHHEVRLEDGRTVTPELVREVLDDETAKIRAAVGEETWRAGRPAETREIFDRVSLARQLIEFLTLEAYDYLD
;
A
#
# COMPACT_ATOMS: atom_id res chain seq x y z
N TRP A 1 -5.14 -21.29 7.07
CA TRP A 1 -6.24 -20.96 6.14
C TRP A 1 -6.82 -22.19 5.46
N ASN A 2 -6.03 -23.00 4.72
CA ASN A 2 -6.56 -24.19 4.04
C ASN A 2 -7.38 -25.09 4.98
N GLU A 3 -6.84 -25.43 6.16
CA GLU A 3 -7.55 -26.22 7.17
C GLU A 3 -8.85 -25.58 7.68
N VAL A 4 -8.89 -24.24 7.83
CA VAL A 4 -10.09 -23.51 8.27
C VAL A 4 -11.17 -23.57 7.20
N PHE A 5 -10.80 -23.41 5.93
CA PHE A 5 -11.73 -23.56 4.80
C PHE A 5 -12.21 -24.99 4.71
N SER A 6 -11.29 -25.95 4.83
CA SER A 6 -11.62 -27.36 4.79
C SER A 6 -12.59 -27.77 5.88
N PHE A 7 -12.33 -27.33 7.12
CA PHE A 7 -13.23 -27.53 8.25
C PHE A 7 -14.62 -26.93 7.99
N SER A 8 -14.68 -25.69 7.51
CA SER A 8 -15.96 -25.01 7.22
C SER A 8 -16.76 -25.75 6.14
N GLU A 9 -16.10 -26.21 5.08
CA GLU A 9 -16.75 -26.99 4.03
C GLU A 9 -17.25 -28.34 4.55
N ASP A 10 -16.46 -29.03 5.37
CA ASP A 10 -16.84 -30.33 5.94
C ASP A 10 -18.05 -30.16 6.89
N GLU A 11 -18.05 -29.12 7.74
CA GLU A 11 -19.14 -28.79 8.68
C GLU A 11 -20.48 -28.56 7.95
N PHE A 12 -20.45 -27.90 6.80
CA PHE A 12 -21.64 -27.61 6.00
C PHE A 12 -21.87 -28.59 4.84
N SER A 13 -21.13 -29.70 4.79
CA SER A 13 -21.20 -30.71 3.72
C SER A 13 -21.04 -30.14 2.30
N LEU A 14 -20.18 -29.13 2.15
CA LEU A 14 -19.83 -28.52 0.88
C LEU A 14 -18.69 -29.31 0.20
N PRO A 15 -18.65 -29.39 -1.15
CA PRO A 15 -17.50 -29.96 -1.85
C PRO A 15 -16.20 -29.24 -1.52
N ARG A 16 -15.08 -29.98 -1.44
CA ARG A 16 -13.75 -29.37 -1.22
C ARG A 16 -13.43 -28.34 -2.29
N GLY A 17 -12.98 -27.16 -1.87
CA GLY A 17 -12.63 -26.07 -2.79
C GLY A 17 -13.83 -25.24 -3.25
N THR A 18 -14.97 -25.32 -2.55
CA THR A 18 -16.10 -24.41 -2.68
C THR A 18 -15.70 -22.99 -2.26
N ILE A 19 -14.97 -22.87 -1.15
CA ILE A 19 -14.38 -21.60 -0.73
C ILE A 19 -13.20 -21.27 -1.65
N LYS A 20 -13.18 -20.03 -2.15
CA LYS A 20 -12.09 -19.50 -2.97
C LYS A 20 -11.49 -18.25 -2.33
N ALA A 21 -10.16 -18.18 -2.32
CA ALA A 21 -9.39 -17.12 -1.68
C ALA A 21 -8.30 -16.60 -2.62
N THR A 22 -8.22 -15.27 -2.76
CA THR A 22 -7.10 -14.58 -3.39
C THR A 22 -6.20 -14.02 -2.30
N VAL A 23 -4.91 -14.32 -2.32
CA VAL A 23 -3.97 -13.91 -1.26
C VAL A 23 -3.20 -12.66 -1.68
N LEU A 24 -3.20 -11.62 -0.85
CA LEU A 24 -2.37 -10.44 -1.07
C LEU A 24 -0.92 -10.78 -0.70
N ILE A 25 0.01 -10.61 -1.63
CA ILE A 25 1.45 -10.74 -1.37
C ILE A 25 1.98 -9.37 -0.96
N GLU A 26 1.46 -8.86 0.14
CA GLU A 26 1.74 -7.51 0.61
C GLU A 26 2.71 -7.47 1.80
N THR A 27 3.46 -8.55 1.99
CA THR A 27 4.57 -8.59 2.94
C THR A 27 5.84 -9.03 2.24
N LEU A 28 6.97 -8.42 2.59
CA LEU A 28 8.26 -8.76 1.99
C LEU A 28 8.58 -10.26 2.13
N PRO A 29 8.38 -10.93 3.29
CA PRO A 29 8.62 -12.37 3.40
C PRO A 29 7.73 -13.22 2.49
N ALA A 30 6.48 -12.81 2.24
CA ALA A 30 5.56 -13.57 1.38
C ALA A 30 6.02 -13.59 -0.08
N ALA A 31 6.76 -12.57 -0.55
CA ALA A 31 7.30 -12.57 -1.91
C ALA A 31 8.32 -13.69 -2.15
N PHE A 32 8.98 -14.21 -1.11
CA PHE A 32 9.91 -15.35 -1.19
C PHE A 32 9.19 -16.71 -1.15
N ARG A 33 7.88 -16.72 -0.90
CA ARG A 33 7.09 -17.92 -0.61
C ARG A 33 5.82 -18.02 -1.44
N MET A 34 5.72 -17.27 -2.54
CA MET A 34 4.50 -17.21 -3.35
C MET A 34 4.09 -18.60 -3.87
N ASP A 35 5.06 -19.42 -4.28
CA ASP A 35 4.81 -20.76 -4.82
C ASP A 35 4.32 -21.73 -3.73
N GLU A 36 4.93 -21.68 -2.55
CA GLU A 36 4.49 -22.45 -1.39
C GLU A 36 3.12 -21.99 -0.86
N ILE A 37 2.84 -20.67 -0.85
CA ILE A 37 1.52 -20.14 -0.50
C ILE A 37 0.45 -20.71 -1.45
N LEU A 38 0.72 -20.70 -2.75
CA LEU A 38 -0.19 -21.30 -3.74
C LEU A 38 -0.34 -22.81 -3.54
N TYR A 39 0.74 -23.52 -3.19
CA TYR A 39 0.69 -24.95 -2.92
C TYR A 39 -0.14 -25.29 -1.68
N GLU A 40 0.07 -24.58 -0.57
CA GLU A 40 -0.65 -24.79 0.69
C GLU A 40 -2.13 -24.46 0.57
N LEU A 41 -2.51 -23.55 -0.34
CA LEU A 41 -3.89 -23.20 -0.63
C LEU A 41 -4.44 -23.80 -1.93
N ARG A 42 -3.77 -24.77 -2.56
CA ARG A 42 -4.09 -25.24 -3.94
C ARG A 42 -5.54 -25.66 -4.19
N GLU A 43 -6.26 -26.11 -3.16
CA GLU A 43 -7.68 -26.49 -3.27
C GLU A 43 -8.61 -25.26 -3.28
N HIS A 44 -8.20 -24.16 -2.64
CA HIS A 44 -9.00 -22.96 -2.39
C HIS A 44 -8.43 -21.70 -3.06
N SER A 45 -7.23 -21.74 -3.65
CA SER A 45 -6.60 -20.55 -4.23
C SER A 45 -7.35 -20.09 -5.49
N ALA A 46 -7.53 -18.78 -5.60
CA ALA A 46 -8.04 -18.08 -6.78
C ALA A 46 -6.99 -17.15 -7.41
N GLY A 47 -5.80 -17.03 -6.80
CA GLY A 47 -4.75 -16.14 -7.27
C GLY A 47 -4.00 -15.42 -6.16
N LEU A 48 -3.08 -14.57 -6.58
CA LEU A 48 -2.34 -13.64 -5.73
C LEU A 48 -2.60 -12.21 -6.17
N ASN A 49 -2.42 -11.24 -5.27
CA ASN A 49 -2.53 -9.82 -5.56
C ASN A 49 -1.25 -9.07 -5.20
N ALA A 50 -0.90 -8.08 -6.03
CA ALA A 50 0.20 -7.17 -5.79
C ALA A 50 -0.26 -5.90 -5.04
N GLY A 51 0.24 -5.68 -3.82
CA GLY A 51 0.09 -4.44 -3.06
C GLY A 51 1.30 -3.51 -3.14
N ARG A 52 1.10 -2.20 -2.88
CA ARG A 52 2.18 -1.19 -2.78
C ARG A 52 2.49 -0.82 -1.33
N TRP A 53 1.51 -0.22 -0.63
CA TRP A 53 1.77 0.39 0.68
C TRP A 53 2.13 -0.62 1.75
N ASP A 54 1.36 -1.69 1.91
CA ASP A 54 1.67 -2.75 2.87
C ASP A 54 3.00 -3.45 2.56
N TYR A 55 3.33 -3.64 1.27
CA TYR A 55 4.59 -4.28 0.87
C TYR A 55 5.80 -3.44 1.27
N ILE A 56 5.77 -2.14 0.97
CA ILE A 56 6.87 -1.22 1.33
C ILE A 56 6.95 -1.04 2.86
N PHE A 57 5.80 -0.93 3.53
CA PHE A 57 5.70 -0.92 4.98
C PHE A 57 6.34 -2.16 5.61
N SER A 58 6.01 -3.34 5.09
CA SER A 58 6.59 -4.61 5.51
C SER A 58 8.10 -4.65 5.28
N ALA A 59 8.60 -4.10 4.18
CA ALA A 59 10.03 -4.02 3.92
C ALA A 59 10.78 -3.17 4.96
N ILE A 60 10.21 -2.02 5.36
CA ILE A 60 10.74 -1.20 6.47
C ILE A 60 10.72 -2.01 7.79
N LYS A 61 9.61 -2.72 8.08
CA LYS A 61 9.48 -3.57 9.28
C LYS A 61 10.46 -4.74 9.32
N CYS A 62 10.85 -5.28 8.18
CA CYS A 62 11.83 -6.37 8.11
C CYS A 62 13.26 -5.88 8.37
N PHE A 63 13.56 -4.62 8.04
CA PHE A 63 14.90 -4.04 8.16
C PHE A 63 14.95 -2.73 8.97
N PRO A 64 14.37 -2.66 10.18
CA PRO A 64 14.24 -1.41 10.91
C PRO A 64 15.59 -0.81 11.31
N ASN A 65 16.60 -1.67 11.54
CA ASN A 65 17.93 -1.30 12.04
C ASN A 65 19.02 -1.26 10.94
N ARG A 66 18.66 -1.32 9.64
CA ARG A 66 19.63 -1.36 8.52
C ARG A 66 19.59 -0.02 7.77
N ARG A 67 20.61 0.82 7.97
CA ARG A 67 20.66 2.19 7.40
C ARG A 67 20.66 2.19 5.86
N GLU A 68 21.25 1.18 5.25
CA GLU A 68 21.28 0.99 3.80
C GLU A 68 19.90 0.60 3.21
N MET A 69 18.95 0.20 4.05
CA MET A 69 17.58 -0.14 3.67
C MET A 69 16.59 1.02 3.91
N VAL A 70 17.11 2.22 4.19
CA VAL A 70 16.29 3.43 4.33
C VAL A 70 15.73 3.80 2.96
N LEU A 71 14.41 3.96 2.89
CA LEU A 71 13.73 4.34 1.65
C LEU A 71 13.57 5.87 1.54
N PRO A 72 13.57 6.41 0.30
CA PRO A 72 13.23 7.80 0.05
C PRO A 72 11.74 8.06 0.31
N ASP A 73 11.26 9.27 0.03
CA ASP A 73 9.84 9.61 0.08
C ASP A 73 8.98 8.49 -0.53
N ARG A 74 7.96 8.01 0.19
CA ARG A 74 7.12 6.88 -0.24
C ARG A 74 6.49 7.08 -1.63
N GLY A 75 6.26 8.34 -2.02
CA GLY A 75 5.78 8.71 -3.35
C GLY A 75 6.74 8.31 -4.48
N ALA A 76 8.05 8.38 -4.24
CA ALA A 76 9.10 7.98 -5.19
C ALA A 76 9.28 6.46 -5.28
N VAL A 77 8.83 5.70 -4.28
CA VAL A 77 8.86 4.24 -4.28
C VAL A 77 7.68 3.69 -5.09
N THR A 78 7.70 3.93 -6.41
CA THR A 78 6.65 3.50 -7.37
C THR A 78 6.73 2.00 -7.67
N MET A 79 5.74 1.45 -8.39
CA MET A 79 5.79 0.05 -8.83
C MET A 79 6.88 -0.25 -9.87
N THR A 80 7.58 0.78 -10.38
CA THR A 80 8.60 0.65 -11.44
C THR A 80 10.03 0.68 -10.91
N VAL A 81 10.25 1.01 -9.63
CA VAL A 81 11.58 0.94 -9.02
C VAL A 81 12.06 -0.51 -8.94
N PRO A 82 13.38 -0.77 -8.91
CA PRO A 82 13.94 -2.10 -9.15
C PRO A 82 13.29 -3.24 -8.34
N PHE A 83 13.25 -3.13 -7.01
CA PHE A 83 12.74 -4.21 -6.16
C PHE A 83 11.21 -4.41 -6.27
N MET A 84 10.44 -3.33 -6.52
CA MET A 84 8.99 -3.41 -6.75
C MET A 84 8.68 -4.04 -8.11
N ARG A 85 9.48 -3.74 -9.14
CA ARG A 85 9.37 -4.39 -10.45
C ARG A 85 9.69 -5.88 -10.34
N ALA A 86 10.78 -6.24 -9.68
CA ALA A 86 11.15 -7.64 -9.47
C ALA A 86 10.03 -8.42 -8.74
N TYR A 87 9.47 -7.83 -7.69
CA TYR A 87 8.32 -8.37 -6.97
C TYR A 87 7.09 -8.58 -7.88
N THR A 88 6.69 -7.56 -8.65
CA THR A 88 5.50 -7.66 -9.50
C THR A 88 5.67 -8.62 -10.68
N GLU A 89 6.87 -8.73 -11.25
CA GLU A 89 7.17 -9.70 -12.31
C GLU A 89 7.20 -11.13 -11.78
N LEU A 90 7.83 -11.36 -10.61
CA LEU A 90 7.86 -12.67 -9.96
C LEU A 90 6.44 -13.16 -9.60
N LEU A 91 5.57 -12.28 -9.14
CA LEU A 91 4.19 -12.61 -8.80
C LEU A 91 3.41 -13.11 -10.02
N ALA A 92 3.42 -12.33 -11.11
CA ALA A 92 2.74 -12.73 -12.35
C ALA A 92 3.27 -14.06 -12.89
N ALA A 93 4.61 -14.22 -12.94
CA ALA A 93 5.24 -15.45 -13.41
C ALA A 93 4.89 -16.67 -12.55
N THR A 94 4.86 -16.50 -11.23
CA THR A 94 4.54 -17.59 -10.29
C THR A 94 3.07 -18.00 -10.39
N CYS A 95 2.15 -17.03 -10.42
CA CYS A 95 0.73 -17.28 -10.57
C CYS A 95 0.42 -18.08 -11.85
N HIS A 96 0.88 -17.61 -12.99
CA HIS A 96 0.55 -18.23 -14.28
C HIS A 96 1.17 -19.61 -14.45
N ARG A 97 2.39 -19.83 -13.91
CA ARG A 97 3.00 -21.18 -13.86
C ARG A 97 2.14 -22.18 -13.11
N ARG A 98 1.30 -21.72 -12.16
CA ARG A 98 0.39 -22.54 -11.36
C ARG A 98 -1.07 -22.48 -11.83
N GLY A 99 -1.36 -21.78 -12.93
CA GLY A 99 -2.73 -21.59 -13.43
C GLY A 99 -3.61 -20.76 -12.48
N ALA A 100 -3.01 -19.89 -11.66
CA ALA A 100 -3.70 -19.01 -10.73
C ALA A 100 -3.65 -17.56 -11.25
N HIS A 101 -4.63 -16.72 -10.87
CA HIS A 101 -4.65 -15.33 -11.33
C HIS A 101 -3.58 -14.48 -10.63
N ALA A 102 -3.00 -13.53 -11.36
CA ALA A 102 -2.21 -12.43 -10.87
C ALA A 102 -3.02 -11.14 -10.92
N MET A 103 -3.31 -10.53 -9.76
CA MET A 103 -4.09 -9.29 -9.65
C MET A 103 -3.19 -8.09 -9.40
N GLY A 104 -3.38 -7.03 -10.18
CA GLY A 104 -2.62 -5.77 -10.11
C GLY A 104 -3.00 -4.90 -8.92
N GLY A 105 -2.36 -3.75 -8.82
CA GLY A 105 -2.45 -2.87 -7.65
C GLY A 105 -3.65 -1.93 -7.66
N MET A 106 -3.79 -1.20 -6.55
CA MET A 106 -4.84 -0.20 -6.34
C MET A 106 -4.57 1.10 -7.12
N ALA A 107 -5.57 1.63 -7.81
CA ALA A 107 -5.66 3.06 -8.14
C ALA A 107 -6.60 3.75 -7.15
N ALA A 108 -6.03 4.52 -6.22
CA ALA A 108 -6.76 5.15 -5.10
C ALA A 108 -7.31 6.55 -5.40
N LEU A 109 -7.11 7.07 -6.62
CA LEU A 109 -7.50 8.42 -7.00
C LEU A 109 -9.01 8.67 -6.81
N ILE A 110 -9.36 9.83 -6.25
CA ILE A 110 -10.73 10.36 -6.24
C ILE A 110 -10.79 11.46 -7.32
N PRO A 111 -11.43 11.20 -8.48
CA PRO A 111 -11.53 12.16 -9.56
C PRO A 111 -12.11 13.51 -9.12
N SER A 112 -11.46 14.60 -9.53
CA SER A 112 -11.92 15.96 -9.22
C SER A 112 -13.05 16.36 -10.17
N ARG A 113 -14.13 16.94 -9.62
CA ARG A 113 -15.22 17.55 -10.39
C ARG A 113 -15.08 19.07 -10.54
N LYS A 114 -14.01 19.64 -9.99
CA LYS A 114 -13.79 21.09 -9.90
C LYS A 114 -12.60 21.57 -10.73
N ASP A 115 -11.71 20.65 -11.09
CA ASP A 115 -10.46 20.93 -11.78
C ASP A 115 -10.28 19.88 -12.87
N ASP A 116 -10.73 20.23 -14.08
CA ASP A 116 -10.74 19.32 -15.22
C ASP A 116 -9.31 18.96 -15.69
N GLU A 117 -8.37 19.90 -15.59
CA GLU A 117 -6.98 19.69 -16.01
C GLU A 117 -6.26 18.74 -15.05
N ALA A 118 -6.36 18.99 -13.74
CA ALA A 118 -5.79 18.08 -12.74
C ALA A 118 -6.44 16.69 -12.81
N ASN A 119 -7.76 16.65 -13.05
CA ASN A 119 -8.47 15.39 -13.21
C ASN A 119 -7.98 14.61 -14.44
N HIS A 120 -7.83 15.26 -15.60
CA HIS A 120 -7.34 14.60 -16.81
C HIS A 120 -5.94 14.01 -16.61
N LYS A 121 -5.01 14.80 -16.05
CA LYS A 121 -3.65 14.35 -15.75
C LYS A 121 -3.63 13.15 -14.80
N ALA A 122 -4.49 13.17 -13.78
CA ALA A 122 -4.55 12.09 -12.81
C ALA A 122 -5.14 10.80 -13.43
N LEU A 123 -6.16 10.92 -14.29
CA LEU A 123 -6.72 9.79 -15.03
C LEU A 123 -5.74 9.21 -16.06
N ASP A 124 -4.92 10.05 -16.70
CA ASP A 124 -3.85 9.59 -17.60
C ASP A 124 -2.81 8.76 -16.84
N GLY A 125 -2.39 9.21 -15.65
CA GLY A 125 -1.52 8.42 -14.78
C GLY A 125 -2.12 7.07 -14.38
N VAL A 126 -3.43 7.01 -14.08
CA VAL A 126 -4.13 5.74 -13.84
C VAL A 126 -4.08 4.85 -15.09
N ARG A 127 -4.32 5.41 -16.27
CA ARG A 127 -4.28 4.66 -17.54
C ARG A 127 -2.89 4.06 -17.79
N GLU A 128 -1.83 4.85 -17.66
CA GLU A 128 -0.44 4.40 -17.82
C GLU A 128 -0.09 3.29 -16.82
N ASP A 129 -0.53 3.42 -15.58
CA ASP A 129 -0.33 2.39 -14.55
C ASP A 129 -1.03 1.08 -14.91
N LYS A 130 -2.26 1.13 -15.44
CA LYS A 130 -3.03 -0.06 -15.82
C LYS A 130 -2.51 -0.70 -17.11
N GLU A 131 -2.04 0.11 -18.06
CA GLU A 131 -1.41 -0.38 -19.29
C GLU A 131 -0.12 -1.14 -18.97
N ARG A 132 0.66 -0.67 -17.99
CA ARG A 132 1.82 -1.41 -17.48
C ARG A 132 1.42 -2.75 -16.87
N GLU A 133 0.41 -2.78 -16.00
CA GLU A 133 -0.06 -4.04 -15.36
C GLU A 133 -0.50 -5.07 -16.41
N VAL A 134 -1.31 -4.66 -17.38
CA VAL A 134 -1.67 -5.48 -18.56
C VAL A 134 -0.40 -5.96 -19.28
N GLY A 135 0.52 -5.03 -19.55
CA GLY A 135 1.79 -5.31 -20.21
C GLY A 135 2.68 -6.30 -19.46
N GLN A 136 2.57 -6.40 -18.14
CA GLN A 136 3.30 -7.37 -17.30
C GLN A 136 2.62 -8.75 -17.25
N GLY A 137 1.35 -8.84 -17.64
CA GLY A 137 0.60 -10.09 -17.63
C GLY A 137 -0.46 -10.18 -16.53
N TYR A 138 -0.80 -9.10 -15.82
CA TYR A 138 -1.84 -9.17 -14.79
C TYR A 138 -3.23 -9.43 -15.38
N ASP A 139 -4.03 -10.25 -14.71
CA ASP A 139 -5.37 -10.67 -15.17
C ASP A 139 -6.46 -9.64 -14.83
N GLY A 140 -6.22 -8.80 -13.83
CA GLY A 140 -7.12 -7.74 -13.41
C GLY A 140 -6.42 -6.72 -12.53
N THR A 141 -7.16 -5.72 -12.07
CA THR A 141 -6.65 -4.59 -11.29
C THR A 141 -7.66 -4.12 -10.25
N TRP A 142 -7.23 -3.29 -9.28
CA TRP A 142 -8.09 -2.61 -8.32
C TRP A 142 -8.25 -1.11 -8.60
N VAL A 143 -9.43 -0.59 -8.23
CA VAL A 143 -9.75 0.85 -8.18
C VAL A 143 -10.53 1.13 -6.89
N ALA A 144 -10.32 2.29 -6.28
CA ALA A 144 -10.99 2.67 -5.04
C ALA A 144 -12.25 3.51 -5.26
N HIS A 145 -12.46 4.04 -6.47
CA HIS A 145 -13.56 4.93 -6.80
C HIS A 145 -14.31 4.46 -8.06
N PRO A 146 -15.66 4.46 -8.08
CA PRO A 146 -16.45 4.03 -9.24
C PRO A 146 -16.10 4.74 -10.56
N ASP A 147 -15.77 6.03 -10.50
CA ASP A 147 -15.42 6.83 -11.69
C ASP A 147 -14.11 6.35 -12.37
N LEU A 148 -13.29 5.54 -11.70
CA LEU A 148 -12.10 4.92 -12.31
C LEU A 148 -12.41 3.58 -13.01
N VAL A 149 -13.59 2.98 -12.78
CA VAL A 149 -13.96 1.69 -13.39
C VAL A 149 -13.92 1.77 -14.92
N PRO A 150 -14.49 2.78 -15.59
CA PRO A 150 -14.44 2.86 -17.06
C PRO A 150 -13.00 2.92 -17.59
N VAL A 151 -12.12 3.69 -16.93
CA VAL A 151 -10.72 3.84 -17.34
C VAL A 151 -9.95 2.53 -17.21
N ALA A 152 -10.04 1.87 -16.05
CA ALA A 152 -9.37 0.59 -15.82
C ALA A 152 -9.93 -0.50 -16.74
N ARG A 153 -11.24 -0.54 -16.92
CA ARG A 153 -11.93 -1.52 -17.78
C ARG A 153 -11.52 -1.36 -19.25
N GLU A 154 -11.49 -0.14 -19.79
CA GLU A 154 -11.07 0.11 -21.18
C GLU A 154 -9.66 -0.42 -21.44
N VAL A 155 -8.73 -0.17 -20.51
CA VAL A 155 -7.34 -0.63 -20.61
C VAL A 155 -7.26 -2.15 -20.62
N PHE A 156 -7.93 -2.84 -19.69
CA PHE A 156 -7.91 -4.29 -19.60
C PHE A 156 -8.68 -4.95 -20.75
N GLU A 157 -9.87 -4.49 -21.13
CA GLU A 157 -10.62 -5.06 -22.26
C GLU A 157 -9.82 -5.00 -23.57
N ARG A 158 -9.15 -3.87 -23.82
CA ARG A 158 -8.27 -3.70 -24.99
C ARG A 158 -7.03 -4.59 -24.91
N GLY A 159 -6.42 -4.70 -23.74
CA GLY A 159 -5.20 -5.47 -23.51
C GLY A 159 -5.39 -6.99 -23.48
N LEU A 160 -6.56 -7.46 -23.08
CA LEU A 160 -6.92 -8.88 -23.02
C LEU A 160 -7.34 -9.44 -24.39
N HIS A 161 -7.59 -8.60 -25.39
CA HIS A 161 -7.94 -9.02 -26.76
C HIS A 161 -9.13 -9.98 -26.84
N GLY A 162 -10.11 -9.84 -25.94
CA GLY A 162 -11.31 -10.68 -25.88
C GLY A 162 -11.18 -11.94 -25.01
N GLU A 163 -9.98 -12.24 -24.50
CA GLU A 163 -9.78 -13.30 -23.51
C GLU A 163 -10.27 -12.87 -22.12
N PRO A 164 -10.74 -13.80 -21.27
CA PRO A 164 -11.23 -13.46 -19.93
C PRO A 164 -10.09 -13.12 -18.95
N ASN A 165 -8.86 -13.52 -19.24
CA ASN A 165 -7.67 -13.36 -18.41
C ASN A 165 -6.38 -13.60 -19.24
N GLN A 166 -5.20 -13.48 -18.62
CA GLN A 166 -3.88 -13.70 -19.22
C GLN A 166 -3.20 -14.98 -18.70
N LEU A 167 -3.93 -15.96 -18.16
CA LEU A 167 -3.34 -17.19 -17.58
C LEU A 167 -2.45 -17.97 -18.57
N SER A 168 -2.74 -17.88 -19.88
CA SER A 168 -1.94 -18.50 -20.95
C SER A 168 -0.58 -17.84 -21.16
N ARG A 169 -0.38 -16.62 -20.64
CA ARG A 169 0.85 -15.84 -20.73
C ARG A 169 1.84 -16.26 -19.64
N VAL A 170 2.37 -17.46 -19.79
CA VAL A 170 3.38 -18.00 -18.88
C VAL A 170 4.71 -17.26 -19.10
N ARG A 171 5.07 -16.37 -18.16
CA ARG A 171 6.26 -15.50 -18.17
C ARG A 171 7.56 -16.27 -17.84
N ALA A 172 7.93 -17.24 -18.68
CA ALA A 172 9.15 -18.04 -18.50
C ALA A 172 10.45 -17.24 -18.71
N ASP A 173 10.35 -16.02 -19.23
CA ASP A 173 11.43 -15.03 -19.38
C ASP A 173 11.83 -14.37 -18.05
N VAL A 174 10.97 -14.46 -17.01
CA VAL A 174 11.22 -13.82 -15.72
C VAL A 174 12.11 -14.70 -14.86
N ASP A 175 13.29 -14.17 -14.53
CA ASP A 175 14.24 -14.75 -13.59
C ASP A 175 14.57 -13.69 -12.52
N VAL A 176 13.96 -13.83 -11.34
CA VAL A 176 14.08 -12.89 -10.22
C VAL A 176 14.81 -13.59 -9.08
N SER A 177 15.93 -13.02 -8.66
CA SER A 177 16.69 -13.51 -7.52
C SER A 177 16.18 -12.93 -6.21
N ALA A 178 16.58 -13.55 -5.10
CA ALA A 178 16.34 -13.00 -3.77
C ALA A 178 16.96 -11.59 -3.58
N GLN A 179 18.09 -11.31 -4.26
CA GLN A 179 18.76 -10.03 -4.15
C GLN A 179 17.96 -8.91 -4.83
N ASP A 180 17.28 -9.22 -5.94
CA ASP A 180 16.44 -8.24 -6.66
C ASP A 180 15.25 -7.79 -5.79
N LEU A 181 14.64 -8.72 -5.04
CA LEU A 181 13.56 -8.42 -4.08
C LEU A 181 14.02 -7.58 -2.89
N LEU A 182 15.32 -7.61 -2.58
CA LEU A 182 15.94 -6.92 -1.44
C LEU A 182 16.71 -5.65 -1.83
N ASP A 183 16.70 -5.26 -3.10
CA ASP A 183 17.42 -4.09 -3.59
C ASP A 183 16.69 -2.77 -3.30
N LEU A 184 16.43 -2.52 -2.02
CA LEU A 184 15.84 -1.27 -1.54
C LEU A 184 16.80 -0.10 -1.74
N SER A 185 18.11 -0.34 -1.59
CA SER A 185 19.16 0.68 -1.67
C SER A 185 19.26 1.35 -3.05
N SER A 186 18.87 0.67 -4.12
CA SER A 186 18.86 1.23 -5.47
C SER A 186 17.57 2.00 -5.80
N THR A 187 16.67 2.17 -4.84
CA THR A 187 15.45 2.94 -5.04
C THR A 187 15.79 4.42 -5.22
N PRO A 188 15.50 5.01 -6.40
CA PRO A 188 15.79 6.41 -6.63
C PRO A 188 14.85 7.30 -5.81
N GLY A 189 15.32 8.48 -5.43
CA GLY A 189 14.51 9.48 -4.75
C GLY A 189 15.30 10.26 -3.73
N GLN A 190 14.63 11.26 -3.15
CA GLN A 190 15.14 12.04 -2.03
C GLN A 190 14.21 11.87 -0.84
N ILE A 191 14.68 12.26 0.33
CA ILE A 191 13.87 12.40 1.53
C ILE A 191 13.65 13.89 1.70
N THR A 192 12.40 14.34 1.58
CA THR A 192 12.09 15.77 1.47
C THR A 192 11.28 16.31 2.65
N ASP A 193 11.35 17.61 2.91
CA ASP A 193 10.42 18.28 3.85
C ASP A 193 8.97 18.08 3.41
N ALA A 194 8.71 18.16 2.10
CA ALA A 194 7.39 17.92 1.53
C ALA A 194 6.90 16.48 1.75
N GLY A 195 7.78 15.48 1.63
CA GLY A 195 7.51 14.09 1.92
C GLY A 195 7.22 13.84 3.39
N LEU A 196 8.02 14.44 4.28
CA LEU A 196 7.77 14.42 5.73
C LEU A 196 6.42 15.04 6.09
N ARG A 197 6.13 16.24 5.59
CA ARG A 197 4.84 16.92 5.79
C ARG A 197 3.68 16.07 5.29
N THR A 198 3.83 15.44 4.13
CA THR A 198 2.82 14.54 3.56
C THR A 198 2.56 13.33 4.46
N ASN A 199 3.62 12.68 4.98
CA ASN A 199 3.46 11.55 5.90
C ASN A 199 2.79 11.96 7.22
N VAL A 200 3.16 13.12 7.78
CA VAL A 200 2.55 13.64 9.00
C VAL A 200 1.09 13.99 8.77
N ASN A 201 0.80 14.71 7.69
CA ASN A 201 -0.54 15.14 7.29
C ASN A 201 -1.48 13.95 7.09
N VAL A 202 -1.06 12.96 6.30
CA VAL A 202 -1.88 11.78 5.98
C VAL A 202 -1.99 10.85 7.19
N GLY A 203 -0.89 10.60 7.91
CA GLY A 203 -0.89 9.75 9.10
C GLY A 203 -1.81 10.28 10.19
N PHE A 204 -1.76 11.59 10.48
CA PHE A 204 -2.65 12.21 11.47
C PHE A 204 -4.11 12.16 11.03
N GLN A 205 -4.41 12.58 9.80
CA GLN A 205 -5.80 12.59 9.31
C GLN A 205 -6.40 11.18 9.30
N TYR A 206 -5.65 10.17 8.84
CA TYR A 206 -6.15 8.81 8.80
C TYR A 206 -6.49 8.27 10.19
N VAL A 207 -5.63 8.50 11.19
CA VAL A 207 -5.93 8.11 12.59
C VAL A 207 -7.20 8.81 13.08
N SER A 208 -7.39 10.10 12.76
CA SER A 208 -8.62 10.83 13.11
C SER A 208 -9.88 10.23 12.47
N PHE A 209 -9.84 9.90 11.18
CA PHE A 209 -10.93 9.18 10.50
C PHE A 209 -11.19 7.82 11.14
N TRP A 210 -10.13 7.06 11.41
CA TRP A 210 -10.22 5.73 12.00
C TRP A 210 -10.89 5.78 13.39
N LEU A 211 -10.52 6.73 14.25
CA LEU A 211 -11.11 6.94 15.58
C LEU A 211 -12.58 7.36 15.56
N THR A 212 -13.09 7.79 14.41
CA THR A 212 -14.50 8.12 14.18
C THR A 212 -15.25 6.99 13.45
N GLY A 213 -14.67 5.79 13.41
CA GLY A 213 -15.26 4.59 12.80
C GLY A 213 -15.16 4.57 11.27
N ARG A 214 -14.25 5.35 10.67
CA ARG A 214 -14.08 5.45 9.21
C ARG A 214 -12.71 4.94 8.78
N GLY A 215 -12.64 3.68 8.35
CA GLY A 215 -11.40 3.05 7.87
C GLY A 215 -11.05 3.34 6.40
N ALA A 216 -11.99 3.90 5.62
CA ALA A 216 -11.75 4.41 4.27
C ALA A 216 -11.91 5.93 4.28
N ALA A 217 -10.83 6.66 4.02
CA ALA A 217 -10.72 8.09 4.27
C ALA A 217 -10.31 8.86 3.01
N ALA A 218 -11.13 9.83 2.60
CA ALA A 218 -10.78 10.73 1.52
C ALA A 218 -9.79 11.80 2.03
N ILE A 219 -8.51 11.66 1.68
CA ILE A 219 -7.42 12.55 2.12
C ILE A 219 -6.64 12.99 0.89
N ASN A 220 -6.47 14.29 0.68
CA ASN A 220 -5.67 14.86 -0.42
C ASN A 220 -6.03 14.28 -1.81
N ALA A 221 -7.32 14.10 -2.08
CA ALA A 221 -7.88 13.51 -3.32
C ALA A 221 -7.54 12.02 -3.54
N LEU A 222 -7.13 11.29 -2.51
CA LEU A 222 -6.95 9.85 -2.52
C LEU A 222 -7.91 9.19 -1.52
N MET A 223 -8.40 8.00 -1.86
CA MET A 223 -9.13 7.14 -0.95
C MET A 223 -8.13 6.27 -0.20
N GLU A 224 -7.80 6.69 1.02
CA GLU A 224 -6.76 6.08 1.85
C GLU A 224 -7.35 5.04 2.81
N ASP A 225 -6.57 3.99 3.05
CA ASP A 225 -6.82 2.96 4.05
C ASP A 225 -5.67 2.93 5.08
N ALA A 226 -5.68 1.90 5.94
CA ALA A 226 -4.70 1.78 7.02
C ALA A 226 -3.27 1.64 6.50
N ALA A 227 -3.08 1.00 5.33
CA ALA A 227 -1.77 0.78 4.75
C ALA A 227 -1.07 2.12 4.45
N THR A 228 -1.83 3.14 4.01
CA THR A 228 -1.28 4.48 3.77
C THR A 228 -0.78 5.13 5.06
N ALA A 229 -1.51 4.99 6.16
CA ALA A 229 -1.05 5.49 7.46
C ALA A 229 0.14 4.68 8.00
N GLU A 230 0.15 3.35 7.79
CA GLU A 230 1.24 2.47 8.19
C GLU A 230 2.56 2.80 7.49
N ILE A 231 2.55 3.00 6.18
CA ILE A 231 3.77 3.42 5.46
C ILE A 231 4.18 4.83 5.89
N SER A 232 3.23 5.75 6.10
CA SER A 232 3.52 7.13 6.51
C SER A 232 4.24 7.18 7.85
N ARG A 233 3.69 6.51 8.88
CA ARG A 233 4.27 6.49 10.22
C ARG A 233 5.57 5.68 10.29
N SER A 234 5.67 4.59 9.52
CA SER A 234 6.88 3.75 9.53
C SER A 234 8.04 4.42 8.81
N GLN A 235 7.77 5.22 7.78
CA GLN A 235 8.77 6.03 7.11
C GLN A 235 9.27 7.17 8.01
N ILE A 236 8.36 7.87 8.71
CA ILE A 236 8.74 8.86 9.74
C ILE A 236 9.64 8.20 10.80
N TRP A 237 9.21 7.06 11.33
CA TRP A 237 9.96 6.30 12.32
C TRP A 237 11.35 5.94 11.80
N GLN A 238 11.44 5.42 10.57
CA GLN A 238 12.71 5.01 9.95
C GLN A 238 13.66 6.21 9.80
N TRP A 239 13.15 7.37 9.37
CA TRP A 239 13.95 8.57 9.19
C TRP A 239 14.45 9.16 10.51
N VAL A 240 13.60 9.16 11.55
CA VAL A 240 13.99 9.54 12.92
C VAL A 240 15.05 8.58 13.48
N HIS A 241 14.81 7.27 13.35
CA HIS A 241 15.67 6.23 13.91
C HIS A 241 17.09 6.26 13.32
N HIS A 242 17.23 6.55 12.03
CA HIS A 242 18.52 6.62 11.33
C HIS A 242 19.12 8.03 11.25
N GLU A 243 18.50 9.03 11.91
CA GLU A 243 18.92 10.44 11.85
C GLU A 243 19.16 10.89 10.40
N VAL A 244 18.17 10.62 9.55
CA VAL A 244 18.29 10.89 8.12
C VAL A 244 18.20 12.39 7.86
N ARG A 245 18.93 12.86 6.85
CA ARG A 245 18.88 14.27 6.44
C ARG A 245 17.85 14.45 5.33
N LEU A 246 17.03 15.47 5.50
CA LEU A 246 16.22 16.03 4.45
C LEU A 246 17.11 16.61 3.33
N GLU A 247 16.53 16.83 2.16
CA GLU A 247 17.15 17.48 1.00
C GLU A 247 17.69 18.88 1.32
N ASP A 248 17.08 19.58 2.28
CA ASP A 248 17.52 20.90 2.75
C ASP A 248 18.61 20.86 3.84
N GLY A 249 19.04 19.66 4.24
CA GLY A 249 20.11 19.42 5.20
C GLY A 249 19.67 19.30 6.66
N ARG A 250 18.40 19.57 7.00
CA ARG A 250 17.88 19.32 8.36
C ARG A 250 17.87 17.83 8.65
N THR A 251 18.15 17.45 9.89
CA THR A 251 18.04 16.06 10.33
C THR A 251 16.62 15.80 10.83
N VAL A 252 16.03 14.67 10.45
CA VAL A 252 14.71 14.28 10.93
C VAL A 252 14.84 13.82 12.39
N THR A 253 14.30 14.62 13.31
CA THR A 253 14.26 14.32 14.75
C THR A 253 12.82 14.29 15.25
N PRO A 254 12.54 13.72 16.45
CA PRO A 254 11.20 13.77 17.04
C PRO A 254 10.67 15.20 17.18
N GLU A 255 11.53 16.17 17.46
CA GLU A 255 11.18 17.59 17.59
C GLU A 255 10.75 18.17 16.24
N LEU A 256 11.49 17.88 15.16
CA LEU A 256 11.12 18.32 13.81
C LEU A 256 9.77 17.72 13.38
N VAL A 257 9.53 16.43 13.68
CA VAL A 257 8.25 15.77 13.36
C VAL A 257 7.09 16.45 14.10
N ARG A 258 7.27 16.81 15.38
CA ARG A 258 6.25 17.50 16.18
C ARG A 258 6.00 18.93 15.70
N GLU A 259 7.04 19.65 15.30
CA GLU A 259 6.92 20.98 14.68
C GLU A 259 6.08 20.90 13.39
N VAL A 260 6.42 19.93 12.51
CA VAL A 260 5.65 19.67 11.29
C VAL A 260 4.21 19.27 11.63
N LEU A 261 3.99 18.48 12.67
CA LEU A 261 2.64 18.12 13.11
C LEU A 261 1.83 19.33 13.57
N ASP A 262 2.43 20.26 14.30
CA ASP A 262 1.77 21.50 14.71
C ASP A 262 1.37 22.35 13.49
N ASP A 263 2.27 22.50 12.52
CA ASP A 263 1.99 23.20 11.26
C ASP A 263 0.83 22.57 10.49
N GLU A 264 0.90 21.24 10.27
CA GLU A 264 -0.09 20.52 9.46
C GLU A 264 -1.45 20.46 10.14
N THR A 265 -1.50 20.25 11.47
CA THR A 265 -2.76 20.26 12.22
C THR A 265 -3.41 21.65 12.27
N ALA A 266 -2.62 22.72 12.30
CA ALA A 266 -3.15 24.08 12.17
C ALA A 266 -3.82 24.32 10.81
N LYS A 267 -3.19 23.85 9.71
CA LYS A 267 -3.77 23.91 8.36
C LYS A 267 -5.05 23.08 8.25
N ILE A 268 -5.04 21.85 8.78
CA ILE A 268 -6.22 20.96 8.79
C ILE A 268 -7.37 21.63 9.55
N ARG A 269 -7.12 22.10 10.78
CA ARG A 269 -8.14 22.79 11.60
C ARG A 269 -8.75 23.99 10.88
N ALA A 270 -7.92 24.80 10.22
CA ALA A 270 -8.39 25.95 9.44
C ALA A 270 -9.27 25.53 8.25
N ALA A 271 -8.92 24.42 7.58
CA ALA A 271 -9.66 23.93 6.42
C ALA A 271 -11.00 23.28 6.78
N VAL A 272 -11.06 22.50 7.86
CA VAL A 272 -12.26 21.71 8.23
C VAL A 272 -13.21 22.45 9.19
N GLY A 273 -12.73 23.50 9.86
CA GLY A 273 -13.48 24.25 10.87
C GLY A 273 -13.47 23.59 12.26
N GLU A 274 -13.81 24.38 13.29
CA GLU A 274 -13.66 23.99 14.69
C GLU A 274 -14.54 22.80 15.09
N GLU A 275 -15.77 22.72 14.56
CA GLU A 275 -16.71 21.64 14.86
C GLU A 275 -16.17 20.28 14.37
N THR A 276 -15.82 20.21 13.08
CA THR A 276 -15.22 19.01 12.47
C THR A 276 -13.91 18.65 13.15
N TRP A 277 -13.06 19.64 13.45
CA TRP A 277 -11.79 19.44 14.14
C TRP A 277 -11.97 18.78 15.51
N ARG A 278 -12.91 19.26 16.32
CA ARG A 278 -13.20 18.66 17.65
C ARG A 278 -13.79 17.27 17.54
N ALA A 279 -14.71 17.06 16.59
CA ALA A 279 -15.29 15.74 16.34
C ALA A 279 -14.22 14.71 15.93
N GLY A 280 -13.14 15.17 15.29
CA GLY A 280 -11.98 14.35 14.92
C GLY A 280 -11.05 13.93 16.07
N ARG A 281 -11.38 14.22 17.33
CA ARG A 281 -10.62 13.79 18.52
C ARG A 281 -9.12 14.11 18.43
N PRO A 282 -8.75 15.40 18.29
CA PRO A 282 -7.40 15.79 17.89
C PRO A 282 -6.34 15.50 18.96
N ALA A 283 -6.73 15.48 20.24
CA ALA A 283 -5.83 15.15 21.34
C ALA A 283 -5.46 13.66 21.31
N GLU A 284 -6.44 12.76 21.22
CA GLU A 284 -6.20 11.33 21.12
C GLU A 284 -5.50 10.96 19.81
N THR A 285 -5.90 11.59 18.70
CA THR A 285 -5.24 11.40 17.40
C THR A 285 -3.75 11.74 17.47
N ARG A 286 -3.41 12.87 18.11
CA ARG A 286 -2.00 13.28 18.32
C ARG A 286 -1.26 12.27 19.18
N GLU A 287 -1.87 11.83 20.27
CA GLU A 287 -1.25 10.85 21.17
C GLU A 287 -0.90 9.55 20.45
N ILE A 288 -1.85 9.00 19.68
CA ILE A 288 -1.65 7.78 18.90
C ILE A 288 -0.59 8.02 17.82
N PHE A 289 -0.67 9.12 17.08
CA PHE A 289 0.30 9.45 16.03
C PHE A 289 1.73 9.53 16.58
N ASP A 290 1.95 10.25 17.69
CA ASP A 290 3.25 10.33 18.36
C ASP A 290 3.74 8.94 18.77
N ARG A 291 2.86 8.11 19.35
CA ARG A 291 3.20 6.76 19.80
C ARG A 291 3.63 5.86 18.65
N VAL A 292 2.88 5.81 17.56
CA VAL A 292 3.16 4.89 16.44
C VAL A 292 4.31 5.36 15.55
N SER A 293 4.60 6.66 15.53
CA SER A 293 5.64 7.26 14.67
C SER A 293 6.97 7.50 15.38
N LEU A 294 6.96 7.76 16.70
CA LEU A 294 8.14 8.21 17.46
C LEU A 294 8.54 7.28 18.62
N ALA A 295 7.88 6.13 18.78
CA ALA A 295 8.30 5.13 19.76
C ALA A 295 9.73 4.65 19.50
N ARG A 296 10.42 4.24 20.57
CA ARG A 296 11.79 3.70 20.48
C ARG A 296 11.87 2.44 19.61
N GLN A 297 10.84 1.60 19.66
CA GLN A 297 10.70 0.42 18.81
C GLN A 297 9.60 0.68 17.79
N LEU A 298 9.79 0.19 16.56
CA LEU A 298 8.77 0.25 15.53
C LEU A 298 7.61 -0.68 15.93
N ILE A 299 6.46 -0.09 16.25
CA ILE A 299 5.25 -0.84 16.57
C ILE A 299 4.81 -1.66 15.35
N GLU A 300 4.28 -2.87 15.55
CA GLU A 300 4.01 -3.79 14.44
C GLU A 300 2.88 -3.30 13.53
N PHE A 301 1.79 -2.80 14.11
CA PHE A 301 0.65 -2.21 13.42
C PHE A 301 0.06 -1.07 14.26
N LEU A 302 -0.23 0.07 13.64
CA LEU A 302 -0.90 1.19 14.29
C LEU A 302 -2.30 0.81 14.80
N THR A 303 -2.94 -0.15 14.13
CA THR A 303 -4.30 -0.59 14.47
C THR A 303 -4.36 -1.25 15.83
N LEU A 304 -3.28 -1.88 16.30
CA LEU A 304 -3.22 -2.45 17.66
C LEU A 304 -3.31 -1.37 18.73
N GLU A 305 -2.63 -0.25 18.54
CA GLU A 305 -2.66 0.89 19.47
C GLU A 305 -3.98 1.66 19.37
N ALA A 306 -4.52 1.79 18.16
CA ALA A 306 -5.75 2.53 17.93
C ALA A 306 -6.99 1.74 18.37
N TYR A 307 -6.97 0.40 18.32
CA TYR A 307 -8.11 -0.48 18.70
C TYR A 307 -8.69 -0.19 20.07
N ASP A 308 -7.84 0.12 21.04
CA ASP A 308 -8.24 0.45 22.41
C ASP A 308 -9.09 1.73 22.54
N TYR A 309 -9.18 2.54 21.47
CA TYR A 309 -9.93 3.79 21.43
C TYR A 309 -11.28 3.68 20.69
N LEU A 310 -11.64 2.49 20.21
CA LEU A 310 -12.96 2.19 19.65
C LEU A 310 -13.84 1.49 20.70
N ASP A 311 -15.14 1.79 20.63
CA ASP A 311 -16.18 1.14 21.43
C ASP A 311 -16.68 -0.17 20.80
#